data_AF-A0A843H367-F1
#
_entry.id   AF-A0A843H367-F1
#
_cell.length_a   1.000
_cell.length_b   1.000
_cell.length_c   1.000
_cell.angle_alpha   90.00
_cell.angle_beta   90.00
_cell.angle_gamma   90.00
#
_symmetry.space_group_name_H-M   'P 1'
#
loop_
_entity.id
_entity.type
_entity.pdbx_description
1 polymer ?
#
loop_
_entity_poly.entity_id
_entity_poly.type
_entity_poly.pdbx_seq_one_letter_code
_entity_poly.pdbx_strand_id
1 'polypeptide(L)'
;ILFNALKSVFEPLEKRQFTPMIVNNEKEVEKLKQENPEKKYKSKEDVISINLSQYEGFEVESFESFNEACDEFYSSKVKNEITGIQEAAWNKKVSKFSKRLEKQEETLHNFEKTIEDSQMKGELLFTNYVQVDNILNVIKGAREKDYGWKEIGKTLKDAKKSGMADAQIFESMDPLGNITLRIDDVSIALDSKKSIPDNAEVYYEKAKKAKRKIKGALIAIENTKRQLADMEAKKEKAMSNIMVPQKRVKKNLKWYEKLRWFVSSDGILVVCGRDAGTNEAVVKKYLEQNDIYLHADIHGAPSVVAKVQSDSLNDNLLKELGEFSASFSSAWSKNFTSQDVYWVEPDQVSKTPVSGEFVPKGAFIIRGHRNYIRGAKLEISIGIVEYDGEKRIMAGPTDAMKHHTNKFVTIKPGFTKKEKIAKDILSRINEDNILSLDDVVRVLPSGKCDFV
;
A
#
# COMPACT_ATOMS: atom_id res chain seq x y z
N ILE A 1 11.71 -48.78 -21.91
CA ILE A 1 12.19 -47.82 -20.89
C ILE A 1 11.11 -46.77 -20.61
N LEU A 2 10.71 -45.94 -21.58
CA LEU A 2 9.67 -44.91 -21.40
C LEU A 2 8.34 -45.46 -20.84
N PHE A 3 7.84 -46.56 -21.40
CA PHE A 3 6.60 -47.20 -20.92
C PHE A 3 6.66 -47.58 -19.44
N ASN A 4 7.77 -48.19 -18.99
CA ASN A 4 7.94 -48.58 -17.59
C ASN A 4 8.09 -47.37 -16.68
N ALA A 5 8.76 -46.31 -17.14
CA ALA A 5 8.89 -45.06 -16.39
C ALA A 5 7.53 -44.36 -16.21
N LEU A 6 6.73 -44.24 -17.28
CA LEU A 6 5.37 -43.69 -17.21
C LEU A 6 4.48 -44.52 -16.28
N LYS A 7 4.57 -45.85 -16.37
CA LYS A 7 3.82 -46.76 -15.50
C LYS A 7 4.19 -46.57 -14.03
N SER A 8 5.48 -46.43 -13.72
CA SER A 8 5.94 -46.19 -12.35
C SER A 8 5.52 -44.83 -11.81
N VAL A 9 5.61 -43.77 -12.62
CA VAL A 9 5.22 -42.41 -12.19
C VAL A 9 3.71 -42.31 -11.94
N PHE A 10 2.89 -42.95 -12.79
CA PHE A 10 1.43 -42.85 -12.71
C PHE A 10 0.74 -43.99 -11.96
N GLU A 11 1.47 -44.98 -11.45
CA GLU A 11 0.95 -46.03 -10.56
C GLU A 11 0.10 -45.49 -9.39
N PRO A 12 0.44 -44.35 -8.75
CA PRO A 12 -0.40 -43.78 -7.68
C PRO A 12 -1.79 -43.33 -8.15
N LEU A 13 -1.97 -42.97 -9.44
CA LEU A 13 -3.30 -42.68 -10.00
C LEU A 13 -4.16 -43.93 -10.07
N GLU A 14 -3.60 -45.06 -10.51
CA GLU A 14 -4.31 -46.34 -10.57
C GLU A 14 -4.75 -46.78 -9.17
N LYS A 15 -3.90 -46.55 -8.16
CA LYS A 15 -4.16 -46.89 -6.75
C LYS A 15 -4.96 -45.84 -5.98
N ARG A 16 -5.30 -44.70 -6.61
CA ARG A 16 -5.94 -43.53 -5.97
C ARG A 16 -5.19 -43.02 -4.73
N GLN A 17 -3.87 -43.15 -4.73
CA GLN A 17 -2.99 -42.68 -3.66
C GLN A 17 -2.39 -41.35 -4.08
N PHE A 18 -3.03 -40.25 -3.65
CA PHE A 18 -2.53 -38.91 -3.89
C PHE A 18 -1.91 -38.38 -2.60
N THR A 19 -0.72 -37.82 -2.71
CA THR A 19 -0.09 -37.12 -1.59
C THR A 19 0.12 -35.68 -2.04
N PRO A 20 -0.87 -34.81 -1.85
CA PRO A 20 -0.71 -33.38 -2.10
C PRO A 20 0.49 -32.84 -1.34
N MET A 21 1.42 -32.20 -2.03
CA MET A 21 2.63 -31.68 -1.43
C MET A 21 3.14 -30.43 -2.15
N ILE A 22 3.83 -29.58 -1.40
CA ILE A 22 4.63 -28.49 -1.93
C ILE A 22 6.09 -28.91 -1.90
N VAL A 23 6.76 -28.77 -3.04
CA VAL A 23 8.18 -29.05 -3.19
C VAL A 23 8.97 -27.77 -2.91
N ASN A 24 10.00 -27.87 -2.08
CA ASN A 24 10.84 -26.74 -1.68
C ASN A 24 12.29 -26.93 -2.12
N ASN A 25 12.86 -25.89 -2.73
CA ASN A 25 14.22 -25.91 -3.26
C ASN A 25 15.24 -25.48 -2.19
N GLU A 26 15.87 -26.46 -1.54
CA GLU A 26 16.85 -26.22 -0.46
C GLU A 26 18.03 -25.35 -0.90
N LYS A 27 18.54 -25.54 -2.13
CA LYS A 27 19.70 -24.79 -2.63
C LYS A 27 19.40 -23.30 -2.77
N GLU A 28 18.17 -22.95 -3.13
CA GLU A 28 17.72 -21.56 -3.19
C GLU A 28 17.52 -20.98 -1.79
N VAL A 29 16.94 -21.76 -0.86
CA VAL A 29 16.77 -21.38 0.55
C VAL A 29 18.13 -21.12 1.21
N GLU A 30 19.14 -21.94 0.94
CA GLU A 30 20.49 -21.79 1.46
C GLU A 30 21.16 -20.49 0.96
N LYS A 31 20.98 -20.17 -0.33
CA LYS A 31 21.47 -18.93 -0.93
C LYS A 31 20.80 -17.70 -0.31
N LEU A 32 19.49 -17.75 -0.10
CA LEU A 32 18.73 -16.66 0.55
C LEU A 32 19.13 -16.46 2.02
N LYS A 33 19.43 -17.54 2.75
CA LYS A 33 19.96 -17.48 4.12
C LYS A 33 21.33 -16.83 4.21
N GLN A 34 22.20 -17.01 3.21
CA GLN A 34 23.51 -16.34 3.16
C GLN A 34 23.39 -14.82 3.01
N GLU A 35 22.36 -14.34 2.30
CA GLU A 35 22.10 -12.90 2.13
C GLU A 35 21.44 -12.26 3.37
N ASN A 36 20.71 -13.04 4.18
CA ASN A 36 20.03 -12.56 5.40
C ASN A 36 19.74 -13.70 6.40
N PRO A 37 20.64 -13.96 7.37
CA PRO A 37 20.56 -15.14 8.23
C PRO A 37 19.34 -15.19 9.17
N GLU A 38 18.78 -14.03 9.54
CA GLU A 38 17.74 -13.94 10.57
C GLU A 38 16.31 -14.24 10.05
N LYS A 39 16.13 -14.42 8.73
CA LYS A 39 14.83 -14.71 8.14
C LYS A 39 14.64 -16.20 7.90
N LYS A 40 13.44 -16.71 8.24
CA LYS A 40 12.97 -18.02 7.78
C LYS A 40 12.51 -17.92 6.32
N TYR A 41 13.19 -18.64 5.44
CA TYR A 41 12.84 -18.75 4.02
C TYR A 41 12.11 -20.07 3.74
N LYS A 42 11.04 -20.00 2.96
CA LYS A 42 10.42 -21.15 2.29
C LYS A 42 10.46 -20.84 0.78
N SER A 43 11.34 -21.49 0.02
CA SER A 43 11.25 -21.47 -1.45
C SER A 43 10.25 -22.54 -1.85
N LYS A 44 9.09 -22.15 -2.37
CA LYS A 44 8.09 -23.08 -2.88
C LYS A 44 8.26 -23.18 -4.39
N GLU A 45 8.87 -24.26 -4.86
CA GLU A 45 9.22 -24.50 -6.27
C GLU A 45 7.97 -24.92 -7.05
N ASP A 46 7.25 -25.93 -6.56
CA ASP A 46 6.05 -26.45 -7.21
C ASP A 46 5.02 -27.04 -6.23
N VAL A 47 3.79 -27.26 -6.71
CA VAL A 47 2.72 -27.98 -6.01
C VAL A 47 2.31 -29.20 -6.82
N ILE A 48 2.50 -30.39 -6.24
CA ILE A 48 2.30 -31.68 -6.91
C ILE A 48 1.40 -32.59 -6.07
N SER A 49 0.76 -33.55 -6.73
CA SER A 49 -0.06 -34.61 -6.08
C SER A 49 0.57 -36.00 -6.18
N ILE A 50 1.64 -36.11 -6.97
CA ILE A 50 2.38 -37.32 -7.29
C ILE A 50 3.86 -36.94 -7.25
N ASN A 51 4.67 -37.77 -6.60
CA ASN A 51 6.11 -37.54 -6.53
C ASN A 51 6.76 -37.73 -7.90
N LEU A 52 7.55 -36.75 -8.35
CA LEU A 52 8.24 -36.76 -9.63
C LEU A 52 9.75 -36.85 -9.38
N SER A 53 10.45 -37.75 -10.08
CA SER A 53 11.91 -37.94 -9.93
C SER A 53 12.74 -36.68 -10.17
N GLN A 54 12.22 -35.69 -10.89
CA GLN A 54 12.90 -34.40 -11.07
C GLN A 54 13.06 -33.60 -9.77
N TYR A 55 12.26 -33.90 -8.74
CA TYR A 55 12.30 -33.27 -7.42
C TYR A 55 12.98 -34.14 -6.37
N GLU A 56 13.72 -35.16 -6.79
CA GLU A 56 14.47 -36.01 -5.86
C GLU A 56 15.53 -35.19 -5.13
N GLY A 57 15.52 -35.27 -3.79
CA GLY A 57 16.38 -34.45 -2.92
C GLY A 57 15.85 -33.06 -2.59
N PHE A 58 14.62 -32.70 -2.98
CA PHE A 58 13.94 -31.49 -2.52
C PHE A 58 13.14 -31.79 -1.24
N GLU A 59 13.00 -30.80 -0.36
CA GLU A 59 12.13 -30.91 0.81
C GLU A 59 10.66 -30.87 0.40
N VAL A 60 9.82 -31.71 1.00
CA VAL A 60 8.39 -31.78 0.70
C VAL A 60 7.55 -31.51 1.95
N GLU A 61 6.55 -30.63 1.80
CA GLU A 61 5.53 -30.35 2.82
C GLU A 61 4.21 -30.94 2.34
N SER A 62 3.64 -31.92 3.07
CA SER A 62 2.42 -32.64 2.70
C SER A 62 1.15 -31.99 3.23
N PHE A 63 0.04 -32.10 2.49
CA PHE A 63 -1.26 -31.52 2.82
C PHE A 63 -2.39 -32.54 2.69
N GLU A 64 -3.52 -32.29 3.39
CA GLU A 64 -4.69 -33.18 3.36
C GLU A 64 -5.41 -33.17 2.00
N SER A 65 -5.32 -32.06 1.25
CA SER A 65 -5.94 -31.94 -0.07
C SER A 65 -5.09 -31.13 -1.03
N PHE A 66 -5.22 -31.41 -2.34
CA PHE A 66 -4.53 -30.65 -3.38
C PHE A 66 -4.95 -29.18 -3.41
N ASN A 67 -6.22 -28.89 -3.09
CA ASN A 67 -6.68 -27.51 -2.96
C ASN A 67 -5.98 -26.76 -1.83
N GLU A 68 -5.74 -27.43 -0.69
CA GLU A 68 -4.99 -26.80 0.42
C GLU A 68 -3.53 -26.56 0.05
N ALA A 69 -2.88 -27.51 -0.61
CA ALA A 69 -1.52 -27.34 -1.13
C ALA A 69 -1.45 -26.17 -2.13
N CYS A 70 -2.42 -26.06 -3.05
CA CYS A 70 -2.52 -24.94 -3.99
C CYS A 70 -2.75 -23.60 -3.29
N ASP A 71 -3.68 -23.54 -2.33
CA ASP A 71 -3.95 -22.34 -1.55
C ASP A 71 -2.69 -21.86 -0.83
N GLU A 72 -1.96 -22.78 -0.18
CA GLU A 72 -0.70 -22.47 0.48
C GLU A 72 0.39 -22.04 -0.52
N PHE A 73 0.53 -22.71 -1.67
CA PHE A 73 1.52 -22.38 -2.69
C PHE A 73 1.29 -20.99 -3.30
N TYR A 74 0.09 -20.76 -3.84
CA TYR A 74 -0.22 -19.54 -4.58
C TYR A 74 -0.46 -18.33 -3.67
N SER A 75 -0.94 -18.49 -2.43
CA SER A 75 -1.09 -17.36 -1.50
C SER A 75 0.25 -16.68 -1.21
N SER A 76 1.31 -17.46 -0.98
CA SER A 76 2.66 -16.91 -0.79
C SER A 76 3.25 -16.30 -2.06
N LYS A 77 3.00 -16.90 -3.23
CA LYS A 77 3.51 -16.38 -4.52
C LYS A 77 2.86 -15.06 -4.89
N VAL A 78 1.53 -14.98 -4.78
CA VAL A 78 0.76 -13.74 -5.00
C VAL A 78 1.15 -12.67 -3.99
N LYS A 79 1.37 -13.03 -2.71
CA LYS A 79 1.89 -12.10 -1.71
C LYS A 79 3.22 -11.50 -2.16
N ASN A 80 4.18 -12.34 -2.52
CA ASN A 80 5.53 -11.92 -2.90
C ASN A 80 5.51 -11.05 -4.16
N GLU A 81 4.68 -11.38 -5.15
CA GLU A 81 4.50 -10.57 -6.36
C GLU A 81 3.90 -9.19 -6.04
N ILE A 82 2.83 -9.13 -5.24
CA ILE A 82 2.19 -7.86 -4.86
C ILE A 82 3.17 -7.00 -4.04
N THR A 83 3.87 -7.59 -3.07
CA THR A 83 4.88 -6.87 -2.28
C THR A 83 6.03 -6.40 -3.14
N GLY A 84 6.50 -7.22 -4.09
CA GLY A 84 7.59 -6.87 -4.99
C GLY A 84 7.24 -5.71 -5.92
N ILE A 85 6.04 -5.70 -6.49
CA ILE A 85 5.56 -4.59 -7.35
C ILE A 85 5.48 -3.28 -6.56
N GLN A 86 4.89 -3.32 -5.35
CA GLN A 86 4.78 -2.13 -4.51
C GLN A 86 6.15 -1.64 -4.02
N GLU A 87 7.02 -2.56 -3.63
CA GLU A 87 8.38 -2.24 -3.22
C GLU A 87 9.18 -1.59 -4.36
N ALA A 88 9.11 -2.13 -5.58
CA ALA A 88 9.74 -1.54 -6.75
C ALA A 88 9.23 -0.11 -7.03
N ALA A 89 7.92 0.11 -6.90
CA ALA A 89 7.32 1.44 -7.07
C ALA A 89 7.81 2.44 -6.01
N TRP A 90 7.96 2.01 -4.75
CA TRP A 90 8.52 2.83 -3.67
C TRP A 90 10.02 3.08 -3.85
N ASN A 91 10.80 2.06 -4.20
CA ASN A 91 12.24 2.18 -4.47
C ASN A 91 12.50 3.19 -5.60
N LYS A 92 11.67 3.20 -6.64
CA LYS A 92 11.75 4.20 -7.71
C LYS A 92 11.50 5.63 -7.21
N LYS A 93 10.62 5.82 -6.22
CA LYS A 93 10.39 7.13 -5.60
C LYS A 93 11.56 7.55 -4.72
N VAL A 94 12.08 6.67 -3.87
CA VAL A 94 13.22 6.94 -2.98
C VAL A 94 14.49 7.22 -3.79
N SER A 95 14.75 6.45 -4.85
CA SER A 95 15.92 6.62 -5.73
C SER A 95 16.01 8.02 -6.35
N LYS A 96 14.90 8.71 -6.61
CA LYS A 96 14.91 10.09 -7.11
C LYS A 96 15.54 11.07 -6.10
N PHE A 97 15.23 10.90 -4.81
CA PHE A 97 15.80 11.73 -3.74
C PHE A 97 17.27 11.39 -3.49
N SER A 98 17.63 10.11 -3.52
CA SER A 98 19.03 9.66 -3.41
C SER A 98 19.90 10.26 -4.53
N LYS A 99 19.48 10.17 -5.80
CA LYS A 99 20.21 10.79 -6.93
C LYS A 99 20.32 12.31 -6.82
N ARG A 100 19.32 12.97 -6.22
CA ARG A 100 19.36 14.41 -5.97
C ARG A 100 20.41 14.73 -4.90
N LEU A 101 20.44 13.95 -3.82
CA LEU A 101 21.39 14.11 -2.72
C LEU A 101 22.83 13.95 -3.22
N GLU A 102 23.10 12.89 -4.00
CA GLU A 102 24.41 12.64 -4.61
C GLU A 102 24.91 13.83 -5.42
N LYS A 103 24.06 14.39 -6.29
CA LYS A 103 24.41 15.60 -7.07
C LYS A 103 24.67 16.83 -6.20
N GLN A 104 23.96 16.97 -5.09
CA GLN A 104 24.15 18.10 -4.18
C GLN A 104 25.47 17.98 -3.40
N GLU A 105 25.83 16.77 -2.98
CA GLU A 105 27.11 16.47 -2.33
C GLU A 105 28.28 16.67 -3.30
N GLU A 106 28.15 16.22 -4.55
CA GLU A 106 29.13 16.51 -5.61
C GLU A 106 29.29 18.02 -5.85
N THR A 107 28.18 18.77 -5.87
CA THR A 107 28.21 20.23 -6.02
C THR A 107 28.92 20.91 -4.85
N LEU A 108 28.70 20.43 -3.63
CA LEU A 108 29.37 20.93 -2.43
C LEU A 108 30.89 20.70 -2.52
N HIS A 109 31.30 19.48 -2.87
CA HIS A 109 32.70 19.13 -3.06
C HIS A 109 33.37 19.99 -4.14
N ASN A 110 32.68 20.25 -5.26
CA ASN A 110 33.18 21.15 -6.30
C ASN A 110 33.36 22.60 -5.81
N PHE A 111 32.51 23.09 -4.90
CA PHE A 111 32.72 24.41 -4.28
C PHE A 111 33.93 24.42 -3.36
N GLU A 112 34.13 23.39 -2.55
CA GLU A 112 35.30 23.24 -1.68
C GLU A 112 36.59 23.22 -2.49
N LYS A 113 36.66 22.38 -3.53
CA LYS A 113 37.78 22.34 -4.46
C LYS A 113 38.02 23.68 -5.14
N THR A 114 36.95 24.38 -5.55
CA THR A 114 37.09 25.72 -6.17
C THR A 114 37.69 26.74 -5.19
N ILE A 115 37.37 26.64 -3.89
CA ILE A 115 37.92 27.53 -2.86
C ILE A 115 39.42 27.25 -2.73
N GLU A 116 39.80 26.00 -2.53
CA GLU A 116 41.20 25.57 -2.41
C GLU A 116 42.02 25.99 -3.64
N ASP A 117 41.57 25.61 -4.85
CA ASP A 117 42.24 25.93 -6.10
C ASP A 117 42.40 27.44 -6.31
N SER A 118 41.39 28.23 -5.95
CA SER A 118 41.44 29.69 -6.15
C SER A 118 42.32 30.37 -5.09
N GLN A 119 42.31 29.92 -3.84
CA GLN A 119 43.21 30.44 -2.81
C GLN A 119 44.66 30.14 -3.15
N MET A 120 44.97 28.88 -3.51
CA MET A 120 46.30 28.46 -3.93
C MET A 120 46.81 29.29 -5.13
N LYS A 121 45.97 29.51 -6.16
CA LYS A 121 46.36 30.35 -7.30
C LYS A 121 46.63 31.80 -6.92
N GLY A 122 45.85 32.37 -6.00
CA GLY A 122 46.10 33.71 -5.48
C GLY A 122 47.43 33.81 -4.74
N GLU A 123 47.73 32.84 -3.88
CA GLU A 123 48.97 32.77 -3.09
C GLU A 123 50.21 32.57 -3.97
N LEU A 124 50.14 31.72 -5.00
CA LEU A 124 51.23 31.49 -5.94
C LEU A 124 51.62 32.76 -6.70
N LEU A 125 50.66 33.65 -7.01
CA LEU A 125 50.93 34.93 -7.66
C LEU A 125 51.71 35.88 -6.75
N PHE A 126 51.44 35.89 -5.45
CA PHE A 126 52.19 36.71 -4.49
C PHE A 126 53.55 36.11 -4.16
N THR A 127 53.63 34.78 -4.06
CA THR A 127 54.90 34.08 -3.78
C THR A 127 55.90 34.28 -4.92
N ASN A 128 55.42 34.34 -6.17
CA ASN A 128 56.25 34.51 -7.36
C ASN A 128 56.15 35.93 -7.95
N TYR A 129 55.87 36.93 -7.11
CA TYR A 129 55.56 38.29 -7.53
C TYR A 129 56.59 38.88 -8.51
N VAL A 130 57.88 38.77 -8.20
CA VAL A 130 58.97 39.36 -9.02
C VAL A 130 58.98 38.79 -10.44
N GLN A 131 58.88 37.46 -10.58
CA GLN A 131 58.91 36.81 -11.89
C GLN A 131 57.66 37.17 -12.71
N VAL A 132 56.49 37.17 -12.07
CA VAL A 132 55.23 37.53 -12.73
C VAL A 132 55.25 39.01 -13.17
N ASP A 133 55.77 39.91 -12.33
CA ASP A 133 55.84 41.35 -12.61
C ASP A 133 56.78 41.65 -13.79
N ASN A 134 57.93 40.97 -13.85
CA ASN A 134 58.85 41.07 -14.98
C ASN A 134 58.17 40.72 -16.31
N ILE A 135 57.42 39.61 -16.37
CA ILE A 135 56.68 39.21 -17.57
C ILE A 135 55.62 40.25 -17.95
N LEU A 136 54.84 40.72 -16.96
CA LEU A 136 53.80 41.73 -17.20
C LEU A 136 54.39 43.05 -17.71
N ASN A 137 55.54 43.48 -17.19
CA ASN A 137 56.25 44.68 -17.64
C ASN A 137 56.83 44.51 -19.05
N VAL A 138 57.37 43.33 -19.40
CA VAL A 138 57.80 43.02 -20.77
C VAL A 138 56.63 43.10 -21.75
N ILE A 139 55.46 42.54 -21.37
CA ILE A 139 54.25 42.62 -22.20
C ILE A 139 53.78 44.06 -22.35
N LYS A 140 53.76 44.85 -21.28
CA LYS A 140 53.39 46.28 -21.33
C LYS A 140 54.32 47.08 -22.23
N GLY A 141 55.62 46.94 -22.06
CA GLY A 141 56.62 47.62 -22.91
C GLY A 141 56.57 47.20 -24.38
N ALA A 142 56.21 45.95 -24.67
CA ALA A 142 55.96 45.51 -26.05
C ALA A 142 54.65 46.11 -26.61
N ARG A 143 53.60 46.24 -25.79
CA ARG A 143 52.36 46.89 -26.20
C ARG A 143 52.52 48.39 -26.45
N GLU A 144 53.38 49.08 -25.71
CA GLU A 144 53.72 50.50 -25.94
C GLU A 144 54.44 50.73 -27.27
N LYS A 145 55.10 49.71 -27.80
CA LYS A 145 55.78 49.71 -29.11
C LYS A 145 54.89 49.17 -30.25
N ASP A 146 53.57 49.14 -30.03
CA ASP A 146 52.55 48.67 -30.99
C ASP A 146 52.65 47.21 -31.46
N TYR A 147 53.36 46.34 -30.74
CA TYR A 147 53.37 44.91 -31.07
C TYR A 147 51.99 44.25 -30.83
N GLY A 148 51.62 43.34 -31.72
CA GLY A 148 50.37 42.57 -31.61
C GLY A 148 50.46 41.46 -30.57
N TRP A 149 49.34 41.09 -29.93
CA TRP A 149 49.30 40.04 -28.90
C TRP A 149 49.86 38.69 -29.36
N LYS A 150 49.61 38.31 -30.62
CA LYS A 150 50.17 37.08 -31.21
C LYS A 150 51.69 37.11 -31.32
N GLU A 151 52.26 38.27 -31.64
CA GLU A 151 53.70 38.46 -31.79
C GLU A 151 54.38 38.41 -30.43
N ILE A 152 53.81 39.11 -29.43
CA ILE A 152 54.28 39.08 -28.04
C ILE A 152 54.29 37.64 -27.50
N GLY A 153 53.20 36.89 -27.72
CA GLY A 153 53.12 35.49 -27.31
C GLY A 153 54.17 34.60 -27.99
N LYS A 154 54.51 34.87 -29.26
CA LYS A 154 55.58 34.13 -29.98
C LYS A 154 56.95 34.45 -29.39
N THR A 155 57.24 35.73 -29.17
CA THR A 155 58.51 36.19 -28.58
C THR A 155 58.74 35.62 -27.19
N LEU A 156 57.71 35.56 -26.35
CA LEU A 156 57.81 34.94 -25.01
C LEU A 156 58.05 33.42 -25.09
N LYS A 157 57.46 32.71 -26.06
CA LYS A 157 57.78 31.30 -26.30
C LYS A 157 59.23 31.09 -26.75
N ASP A 158 59.74 31.97 -27.59
CA ASP A 158 61.12 31.87 -28.07
C ASP A 158 62.11 32.23 -26.94
N ALA A 159 61.79 33.22 -26.09
CA ALA A 159 62.56 33.54 -24.89
C ALA A 159 62.61 32.37 -23.88
N LYS A 160 61.49 31.64 -23.74
CA LYS A 160 61.42 30.41 -22.94
C LYS A 160 62.36 29.33 -23.49
N LYS A 161 62.34 29.08 -24.80
CA LYS A 161 63.24 28.09 -25.45
C LYS A 161 64.71 28.44 -25.32
N SER A 162 65.04 29.73 -25.31
CA SER A 162 66.40 30.24 -25.12
C SER A 162 66.89 30.18 -23.67
N GLY A 163 66.10 29.65 -22.73
CA GLY A 163 66.51 29.44 -21.34
C GLY A 163 66.43 30.67 -20.43
N MET A 164 65.69 31.72 -20.82
CA MET A 164 65.52 32.90 -19.98
C MET A 164 64.69 32.53 -18.73
N ALA A 165 65.22 32.83 -17.54
CA ALA A 165 64.66 32.42 -16.25
C ALA A 165 63.20 32.90 -16.06
N ASP A 166 62.94 34.19 -16.29
CA ASP A 166 61.60 34.77 -16.12
C ASP A 166 60.60 34.24 -17.17
N ALA A 167 61.05 33.81 -18.35
CA ALA A 167 60.18 33.26 -19.38
C ALA A 167 59.82 31.78 -19.15
N GLN A 168 60.44 31.09 -18.19
CA GLN A 168 60.18 29.66 -17.96
C GLN A 168 58.75 29.37 -17.50
N ILE A 169 58.19 30.27 -16.68
CA ILE A 169 56.81 30.14 -16.18
C ILE A 169 55.77 30.47 -17.25
N PHE A 170 56.14 31.05 -18.40
CA PHE A 170 55.18 31.34 -19.46
C PHE A 170 54.69 30.06 -20.16
N GLU A 171 53.38 29.89 -20.29
CA GLU A 171 52.76 28.74 -20.97
C GLU A 171 52.11 29.15 -22.29
N SER A 172 51.19 30.12 -22.24
CA SER A 172 50.47 30.59 -23.43
C SER A 172 49.90 32.00 -23.27
N MET A 173 49.48 32.57 -24.39
CA MET A 173 48.80 33.87 -24.44
C MET A 173 47.69 33.82 -25.48
N ASP A 174 46.52 34.35 -25.14
CA ASP A 174 45.38 34.46 -26.05
C ASP A 174 45.38 35.77 -26.86
N PRO A 175 44.56 35.87 -27.93
CA PRO A 175 44.48 37.11 -28.72
C PRO A 175 43.87 38.33 -28.01
N LEU A 176 43.30 38.14 -26.81
CA LEU A 176 42.62 39.18 -26.04
C LEU A 176 43.53 39.80 -24.97
N GLY A 177 44.69 39.20 -24.72
CA GLY A 177 45.69 39.65 -23.77
C GLY A 177 45.72 38.85 -22.46
N ASN A 178 45.03 37.72 -22.36
CA ASN A 178 45.16 36.84 -21.20
C ASN A 178 46.39 35.93 -21.37
N ILE A 179 47.19 35.83 -20.32
CA ILE A 179 48.36 34.96 -20.25
C ILE A 179 48.08 33.78 -19.31
N THR A 180 48.64 32.63 -19.63
CA THR A 180 48.68 31.48 -18.72
C THR A 180 50.13 31.27 -18.29
N LEU A 181 50.35 31.26 -16.98
CA LEU A 181 51.64 30.97 -16.36
C LEU A 181 51.56 29.62 -15.65
N ARG A 182 52.61 28.81 -15.75
CA ARG A 182 52.76 27.56 -15.03
C ARG A 182 53.76 27.74 -13.89
N ILE A 183 53.26 27.73 -12.66
CA ILE A 183 54.02 27.95 -11.43
C ILE A 183 53.76 26.75 -10.52
N ASP A 184 54.82 26.06 -10.08
CA ASP A 184 54.74 24.84 -9.27
C ASP A 184 53.75 23.80 -9.84
N ASP A 185 53.83 23.58 -11.15
CA ASP A 185 52.94 22.71 -11.95
C ASP A 185 51.43 23.08 -11.93
N VAL A 186 51.10 24.28 -11.43
CA VAL A 186 49.76 24.85 -11.49
C VAL A 186 49.67 25.89 -12.61
N SER A 187 48.72 25.73 -13.53
CA SER A 187 48.41 26.73 -14.56
C SER A 187 47.49 27.83 -14.02
N ILE A 188 47.98 29.07 -14.06
CA ILE A 188 47.31 30.29 -13.57
C ILE A 188 47.07 31.24 -14.74
N ALA A 189 45.81 31.58 -14.98
CA ALA A 189 45.41 32.54 -16.01
C ALA A 189 45.39 33.96 -15.44
N LEU A 190 45.94 34.92 -16.16
CA LEU A 190 46.05 36.32 -15.74
C LEU A 190 45.67 37.23 -16.90
N ASP A 191 45.06 38.37 -16.59
CA ASP A 191 44.87 39.46 -17.53
C ASP A 191 46.13 40.33 -17.53
N SER A 192 46.85 40.38 -18.66
CA SER A 192 48.09 41.15 -18.77
C SER A 192 47.89 42.67 -18.64
N LYS A 193 46.65 43.15 -18.74
CA LYS A 193 46.30 44.57 -18.58
C LYS A 193 46.14 44.97 -17.12
N LYS A 194 46.03 44.01 -16.20
CA LYS A 194 45.79 44.24 -14.77
C LYS A 194 47.06 44.09 -13.96
N SER A 195 47.06 44.66 -12.76
CA SER A 195 48.14 44.45 -11.79
C SER A 195 48.10 43.02 -11.21
N ILE A 196 49.17 42.59 -10.56
CA ILE A 196 49.19 41.29 -9.85
C ILE A 196 48.15 41.27 -8.73
N PRO A 197 48.03 42.30 -7.86
CA PRO A 197 46.97 42.35 -6.85
C PRO A 197 45.55 42.24 -7.45
N ASP A 198 45.28 42.93 -8.56
CA ASP A 198 43.97 42.86 -9.22
C ASP A 198 43.67 41.46 -9.79
N ASN A 199 44.68 40.80 -10.35
CA ASN A 199 44.55 39.43 -10.84
C ASN A 199 44.33 38.44 -9.68
N ALA A 200 45.05 38.59 -8.58
CA ALA A 200 44.87 37.77 -7.39
C ALA A 200 43.48 37.98 -6.76
N GLU A 201 42.96 39.21 -6.75
CA GLU A 201 41.62 39.51 -6.24
C GLU A 201 40.52 38.79 -7.04
N VAL A 202 40.70 38.56 -8.35
CA VAL A 202 39.76 37.74 -9.14
C VAL A 202 39.64 36.32 -8.57
N TYR A 203 40.77 35.72 -8.18
CA TYR A 203 40.81 34.39 -7.58
C TYR A 203 40.22 34.39 -6.17
N TYR A 204 40.55 35.38 -5.33
CA TYR A 204 39.95 35.50 -3.99
C TYR A 204 38.45 35.76 -4.04
N GLU A 205 37.96 36.59 -4.96
CA GLU A 205 36.53 36.79 -5.18
C GLU A 205 35.84 35.52 -5.67
N LYS A 206 36.50 34.71 -6.50
CA LYS A 206 35.99 33.40 -6.91
C LYS A 206 35.84 32.47 -5.69
N ALA A 207 36.84 32.40 -4.81
CA ALA A 207 36.78 31.65 -3.56
C ALA A 207 35.66 32.16 -2.64
N LYS A 208 35.56 33.49 -2.41
CA LYS A 208 34.49 34.10 -1.60
C LYS A 208 33.10 33.78 -2.15
N LYS A 209 32.91 33.84 -3.48
CA LYS A 209 31.63 33.48 -4.14
C LYS A 209 31.27 32.01 -3.93
N ALA A 210 32.23 31.10 -4.09
CA ALA A 210 32.02 29.68 -3.81
C ALA A 210 31.66 29.44 -2.33
N LYS A 211 32.38 30.08 -1.40
CA LYS A 211 32.11 30.01 0.05
C LYS A 211 30.71 30.50 0.43
N ARG A 212 30.22 31.57 -0.20
CA ARG A 212 28.84 32.05 0.00
C ARG A 212 27.78 31.03 -0.46
N LYS A 213 28.08 30.26 -1.52
CA LYS A 213 27.18 29.23 -2.07
C LYS A 213 27.11 27.95 -1.22
N ILE A 214 28.18 27.62 -0.48
CA ILE A 214 28.23 26.43 0.40
C ILE A 214 27.08 26.42 1.40
N LYS A 215 26.77 27.55 2.06
CA LYS A 215 25.69 27.62 3.05
C LYS A 215 24.33 27.21 2.44
N GLY A 216 24.05 27.65 1.22
CA GLY A 216 22.83 27.27 0.50
C GLY A 216 22.82 25.79 0.11
N ALA A 217 23.97 25.26 -0.32
CA ALA A 217 24.12 23.84 -0.65
C ALA A 217 23.89 22.93 0.57
N LEU A 218 24.47 23.28 1.73
CA LEU A 218 24.28 22.53 2.99
C LEU A 218 22.81 22.49 3.42
N ILE A 219 22.10 23.62 3.37
CA ILE A 219 20.66 23.67 3.67
C ILE A 219 19.87 22.81 2.68
N ALA A 220 20.24 22.81 1.41
CA ALA A 220 19.57 21.99 0.39
C ALA A 220 19.80 20.47 0.60
N ILE A 221 21.01 20.10 1.05
CA ILE A 221 21.37 18.72 1.43
C ILE A 221 20.56 18.27 2.65
N GLU A 222 20.53 19.08 3.71
CA GLU A 222 19.79 18.77 4.94
C GLU A 222 18.30 18.56 4.67
N ASN A 223 17.69 19.46 3.89
CA ASN A 223 16.29 19.33 3.48
C ASN A 223 16.05 18.04 2.67
N THR A 224 16.97 17.68 1.78
CA THR A 224 16.85 16.45 0.98
C THR A 224 17.01 15.20 1.83
N LYS A 225 17.93 15.20 2.81
CA LYS A 225 18.08 14.12 3.80
C LYS A 225 16.81 13.92 4.62
N ARG A 226 16.19 15.00 5.10
CA ARG A 226 14.91 14.94 5.83
C ARG A 226 13.78 14.37 4.97
N GLN A 227 13.67 14.83 3.72
CA GLN A 227 12.68 14.30 2.77
C GLN A 227 12.88 12.81 2.48
N LEU A 228 14.13 12.36 2.41
CA LEU A 228 14.47 10.96 2.19
C LEU A 228 14.04 10.10 3.38
N ALA A 229 14.35 10.52 4.61
CA ALA A 229 13.91 9.84 5.84
C ALA A 229 12.37 9.75 5.94
N ASP A 230 11.66 10.84 5.64
CA ASP A 230 10.19 10.85 5.61
C ASP A 230 9.61 9.89 4.56
N MET A 231 10.28 9.77 3.41
CA MET A 231 9.86 8.83 2.36
C MET A 231 10.13 7.38 2.75
N GLU A 232 11.24 7.08 3.42
CA GLU A 232 11.56 5.75 3.92
C GLU A 232 10.58 5.30 5.00
N ALA A 233 10.26 6.17 5.97
CA ALA A 233 9.24 5.90 6.98
C ALA A 233 7.86 5.65 6.35
N LYS A 234 7.50 6.38 5.30
CA LYS A 234 6.27 6.14 4.53
C LYS A 234 6.31 4.82 3.77
N LYS A 235 7.45 4.44 3.19
CA LYS A 235 7.64 3.13 2.55
C LYS A 235 7.42 2.03 3.59
N GLU A 236 8.07 2.11 4.75
CA GLU A 236 7.96 1.10 5.81
C GLU A 236 6.50 0.94 6.29
N LYS A 237 5.83 2.07 6.58
CA LYS A 237 4.42 2.06 6.96
C LYS A 237 3.50 1.53 5.85
N ALA A 238 3.79 1.81 4.59
CA ALA A 238 3.01 1.29 3.48
C ALA A 238 3.22 -0.22 3.32
N MET A 239 4.47 -0.70 3.42
CA MET A 239 4.83 -2.11 3.31
C MET A 239 4.27 -2.94 4.46
N SER A 240 4.23 -2.42 5.69
CA SER A 240 3.62 -3.09 6.84
C SER A 240 2.09 -3.16 6.75
N ASN A 241 1.46 -2.20 6.08
CA ASN A 241 0.01 -2.16 5.85
C ASN A 241 -0.43 -2.89 4.58
N ILE A 242 0.46 -3.57 3.86
CA ILE A 242 0.06 -4.48 2.79
C ILE A 242 -0.69 -5.63 3.46
N MET A 243 -2.03 -5.55 3.41
CA MET A 243 -2.91 -6.66 3.80
C MET A 243 -2.59 -7.83 2.90
N VAL A 244 -1.78 -8.74 3.42
CA VAL A 244 -1.61 -10.06 2.85
C VAL A 244 -2.97 -10.76 2.95
N PRO A 245 -3.52 -11.30 1.86
CA PRO A 245 -4.66 -12.20 1.99
C PRO A 245 -4.23 -13.38 2.86
N GLN A 246 -4.67 -13.40 4.12
CA GLN A 246 -4.41 -14.52 5.01
C GLN A 246 -5.11 -15.77 4.48
N LYS A 247 -4.52 -16.94 4.79
CA LYS A 247 -5.09 -18.27 4.50
C LYS A 247 -6.58 -18.20 4.81
N ARG A 248 -7.43 -18.37 3.79
CA ARG A 248 -8.88 -18.49 3.99
C ARG A 248 -9.07 -19.73 4.86
N VAL A 249 -9.20 -19.54 6.18
CA VAL A 249 -9.69 -20.58 7.05
C VAL A 249 -11.06 -20.92 6.48
N LYS A 250 -11.21 -22.13 5.94
CA LYS A 250 -12.44 -22.61 5.31
C LYS A 250 -13.47 -22.72 6.43
N LYS A 251 -14.14 -21.60 6.74
CA LYS A 251 -15.21 -21.57 7.75
C LYS A 251 -16.27 -22.55 7.26
N ASN A 252 -16.63 -23.52 8.09
CA ASN A 252 -17.81 -24.33 7.87
C ASN A 252 -19.03 -23.43 8.06
N LEU A 253 -19.34 -22.64 7.02
CA LEU A 253 -20.38 -21.63 7.09
C LEU A 253 -21.70 -22.34 7.35
N LYS A 254 -22.30 -22.06 8.51
CA LYS A 254 -23.62 -22.59 8.84
C LYS A 254 -24.64 -21.98 7.87
N TRP A 255 -25.78 -22.65 7.71
CA TRP A 255 -26.77 -22.25 6.70
C TRP A 255 -27.29 -20.82 6.92
N TYR A 256 -27.39 -20.36 8.18
CA TYR A 256 -27.83 -19.02 8.54
C TYR A 256 -26.80 -17.93 8.20
N GLU A 257 -25.50 -18.24 8.16
CA GLU A 257 -24.47 -17.27 7.77
C GLU A 257 -24.52 -16.94 6.27
N LYS A 258 -25.18 -17.79 5.48
CA LYS A 258 -25.53 -17.52 4.09
C LYS A 258 -26.62 -16.45 3.94
N LEU A 259 -27.23 -16.04 5.04
CA LEU A 259 -28.23 -15.00 5.17
C LEU A 259 -27.73 -13.88 6.09
N ARG A 260 -28.47 -12.77 6.16
CA ARG A 260 -28.33 -11.83 7.28
C ARG A 260 -29.01 -12.46 8.48
N TRP A 261 -28.36 -12.44 9.63
CA TRP A 261 -28.91 -13.11 10.81
C TRP A 261 -28.47 -12.39 12.08
N PHE A 262 -29.28 -12.52 13.11
CA PHE A 262 -28.91 -12.19 14.48
C PHE A 262 -29.66 -13.10 15.46
N VAL A 263 -29.22 -13.09 16.71
CA VAL A 263 -29.90 -13.73 17.83
C VAL A 263 -30.39 -12.61 18.74
N SER A 264 -31.68 -12.62 19.05
CA SER A 264 -32.28 -11.63 19.96
C SER A 264 -31.66 -11.71 21.36
N SER A 265 -31.96 -10.73 22.21
CA SER A 265 -31.63 -10.82 23.63
C SER A 265 -32.30 -12.02 24.32
N ASP A 266 -33.46 -12.45 23.81
CA ASP A 266 -34.19 -13.64 24.28
C ASP A 266 -33.68 -14.97 23.69
N GLY A 267 -32.58 -14.97 22.92
CA GLY A 267 -32.00 -16.18 22.34
C GLY A 267 -32.70 -16.68 21.06
N ILE A 268 -33.56 -15.87 20.45
CA ILE A 268 -34.32 -16.25 19.24
C ILE A 268 -33.49 -15.97 18.00
N LEU A 269 -33.35 -16.99 17.14
CA LEU A 269 -32.69 -16.85 15.85
C LEU A 269 -33.60 -16.13 14.85
N VAL A 270 -33.07 -15.07 14.25
CA VAL A 270 -33.75 -14.28 13.22
C VAL A 270 -32.90 -14.28 11.96
N VAL A 271 -33.52 -14.57 10.82
CA VAL A 271 -32.85 -14.66 9.52
C VAL A 271 -33.53 -13.79 8.46
N CYS A 272 -32.73 -13.23 7.56
CA CYS A 272 -33.14 -12.25 6.58
C CYS A 272 -32.41 -12.46 5.25
N GLY A 273 -33.16 -12.37 4.15
CA GLY A 273 -32.58 -12.48 2.82
C GLY A 273 -31.71 -11.26 2.45
N ARG A 274 -30.73 -11.49 1.58
CA ARG A 274 -29.79 -10.46 1.08
C ARG A 274 -30.20 -9.90 -0.29
N ASP A 275 -30.93 -10.71 -1.06
CA ASP A 275 -31.36 -10.45 -2.42
C ASP A 275 -32.67 -11.20 -2.70
N ALA A 276 -33.25 -11.01 -3.90
CA ALA A 276 -34.50 -11.65 -4.28
C ALA A 276 -34.46 -13.19 -4.22
N GLY A 277 -33.31 -13.82 -4.50
CA GLY A 277 -33.19 -15.28 -4.48
C GLY A 277 -33.14 -15.84 -3.07
N THR A 278 -32.38 -15.18 -2.19
CA THR A 278 -32.25 -15.52 -0.78
C THR A 278 -33.51 -15.19 0.01
N ASN A 279 -34.26 -14.12 -0.34
CA ASN A 279 -35.60 -13.86 0.20
C ASN A 279 -36.55 -15.04 -0.06
N GLU A 280 -36.54 -15.59 -1.28
CA GLU A 280 -37.35 -16.77 -1.58
C GLU A 280 -36.91 -18.00 -0.79
N ALA A 281 -35.60 -18.21 -0.64
CA ALA A 281 -35.08 -19.30 0.15
C ALA A 281 -35.47 -19.18 1.63
N VAL A 282 -35.44 -17.96 2.18
CA VAL A 282 -35.82 -17.66 3.57
C VAL A 282 -37.25 -18.08 3.84
N VAL A 283 -38.19 -17.61 3.02
CA VAL A 283 -39.61 -17.91 3.23
C VAL A 283 -39.92 -19.38 2.90
N LYS A 284 -39.41 -19.93 1.80
CA LYS A 284 -39.79 -21.30 1.39
C LYS A 284 -39.14 -22.40 2.23
N LYS A 285 -37.92 -22.17 2.75
CA LYS A 285 -37.16 -23.22 3.44
C LYS A 285 -37.13 -23.05 4.95
N TYR A 286 -37.28 -21.82 5.45
CA TYR A 286 -37.05 -21.53 6.86
C TYR A 286 -38.24 -20.86 7.55
N LEU A 287 -39.35 -20.54 6.87
CA LEU A 287 -40.59 -20.12 7.54
C LEU A 287 -41.45 -21.36 7.82
N GLU A 288 -41.53 -21.75 9.09
CA GLU A 288 -42.36 -22.86 9.57
C GLU A 288 -43.65 -22.32 10.19
N GLN A 289 -44.64 -23.19 10.43
CA GLN A 289 -45.98 -22.80 10.90
C GLN A 289 -46.00 -22.01 12.22
N ASN A 290 -44.96 -22.19 13.04
CA ASN A 290 -44.82 -21.58 14.36
C ASN A 290 -43.86 -20.38 14.38
N ASP A 291 -43.42 -19.92 13.22
CA ASP A 291 -42.51 -18.79 13.08
C ASP A 291 -43.29 -17.52 12.71
N ILE A 292 -42.60 -16.37 12.76
CA ILE A 292 -43.20 -15.09 12.38
C ILE A 292 -42.47 -14.52 11.17
N TYR A 293 -43.25 -14.02 10.21
CA TYR A 293 -42.74 -13.30 9.05
C TYR A 293 -42.78 -11.80 9.30
N LEU A 294 -41.68 -11.10 9.03
CA LEU A 294 -41.59 -9.64 9.10
C LEU A 294 -41.16 -9.01 7.79
N HIS A 295 -41.65 -7.79 7.56
CA HIS A 295 -41.27 -6.98 6.40
C HIS A 295 -41.46 -5.49 6.72
N ALA A 296 -40.50 -4.65 6.32
CA ALA A 296 -40.64 -3.19 6.46
C ALA A 296 -41.68 -2.67 5.46
N ASP A 297 -42.50 -1.69 5.84
CA ASP A 297 -43.56 -1.14 4.98
C ASP A 297 -43.00 -0.17 3.92
N ILE A 298 -42.06 -0.68 3.12
CA ILE A 298 -41.34 0.04 2.07
C ILE A 298 -40.92 -0.93 0.96
N HIS A 299 -40.90 -0.43 -0.28
CA HIS A 299 -40.44 -1.20 -1.42
C HIS A 299 -38.94 -1.49 -1.30
N GLY A 300 -38.53 -2.73 -1.62
CA GLY A 300 -37.14 -3.15 -1.50
C GLY A 300 -36.71 -3.47 -0.06
N ALA A 301 -37.65 -3.80 0.81
CA ALA A 301 -37.35 -4.44 2.08
C ALA A 301 -37.10 -5.95 1.88
N PRO A 302 -36.22 -6.56 2.68
CA PRO A 302 -36.03 -8.00 2.64
C PRO A 302 -37.14 -8.74 3.39
N SER A 303 -37.30 -10.02 3.08
CA SER A 303 -38.11 -10.95 3.87
C SER A 303 -37.32 -11.39 5.11
N VAL A 304 -37.92 -11.22 6.29
CA VAL A 304 -37.33 -11.59 7.59
C VAL A 304 -38.19 -12.66 8.25
N VAL A 305 -37.55 -13.65 8.86
CA VAL A 305 -38.20 -14.74 9.60
C VAL A 305 -37.60 -14.83 10.98
N ALA A 306 -38.45 -14.80 12.01
CA ALA A 306 -38.07 -14.99 13.41
C ALA A 306 -38.54 -16.37 13.87
N LYS A 307 -37.64 -17.16 14.46
CA LYS A 307 -37.91 -18.52 14.98
C LYS A 307 -38.60 -18.49 16.34
N VAL A 308 -39.79 -17.91 16.39
CA VAL A 308 -40.57 -17.68 17.62
C VAL A 308 -42.06 -17.79 17.32
N GLN A 309 -42.83 -18.28 18.29
CA GLN A 309 -44.29 -18.30 18.22
C GLN A 309 -44.88 -16.92 18.53
N SER A 310 -46.00 -16.58 17.90
CA SER A 310 -46.70 -15.30 18.09
C SER A 310 -47.04 -15.02 19.56
N ASP A 311 -47.40 -16.04 20.34
CA ASP A 311 -47.72 -15.93 21.77
C ASP A 311 -46.52 -15.60 22.66
N SER A 312 -45.29 -15.81 22.16
CA SER A 312 -44.05 -15.54 22.91
C SER A 312 -43.47 -14.16 22.61
N LEU A 313 -44.15 -13.34 21.81
CA LEU A 313 -43.73 -11.98 21.49
C LEU A 313 -43.85 -11.06 22.71
N ASN A 314 -42.76 -10.37 23.03
CA ASN A 314 -42.72 -9.28 24.01
C ASN A 314 -42.27 -7.97 23.33
N ASP A 315 -42.45 -6.85 24.04
CA ASP A 315 -42.15 -5.52 23.49
C ASP A 315 -40.67 -5.34 23.09
N ASN A 316 -39.75 -5.94 23.85
CA ASN A 316 -38.32 -5.85 23.58
C ASN A 316 -37.94 -6.62 22.31
N LEU A 317 -38.45 -7.85 22.17
CA LEU A 317 -38.27 -8.65 20.98
C LEU A 317 -38.90 -7.98 19.76
N LEU A 318 -40.10 -7.42 19.87
CA LEU A 318 -40.74 -6.67 18.78
C LEU A 318 -39.91 -5.46 18.36
N LYS A 319 -39.34 -4.74 19.32
CA LYS A 319 -38.41 -3.63 19.04
C LYS A 319 -37.19 -4.11 18.26
N GLU A 320 -36.52 -5.16 18.73
CA GLU A 320 -35.34 -5.75 18.07
C GLU A 320 -35.66 -6.23 16.65
N LEU A 321 -36.77 -6.96 16.48
CA LEU A 321 -37.23 -7.44 15.17
C LEU A 321 -37.55 -6.29 14.21
N GLY A 322 -38.16 -5.22 14.73
CA GLY A 322 -38.45 -3.98 13.99
C GLY A 322 -37.18 -3.28 13.52
N GLU A 323 -36.25 -2.99 14.42
CA GLU A 323 -34.98 -2.31 14.12
C GLU A 323 -34.18 -3.07 13.05
N PHE A 324 -34.11 -4.40 13.18
CA PHE A 324 -33.43 -5.26 12.21
C PHE A 324 -34.09 -5.19 10.81
N SER A 325 -35.41 -5.37 10.76
CA SER A 325 -36.16 -5.39 9.50
C SER A 325 -36.13 -4.03 8.79
N ALA A 326 -36.26 -2.94 9.56
CA ALA A 326 -36.17 -1.57 9.05
C ALA A 326 -34.77 -1.26 8.49
N SER A 327 -33.72 -1.62 9.24
CA SER A 327 -32.34 -1.27 8.90
C SER A 327 -31.79 -1.96 7.65
N PHE A 328 -32.27 -3.15 7.32
CA PHE A 328 -31.84 -3.86 6.12
C PHE A 328 -32.70 -3.57 4.88
N SER A 329 -33.71 -2.71 5.02
CA SER A 329 -34.58 -2.27 3.93
C SER A 329 -33.99 -1.12 3.10
N SER A 330 -34.68 -0.74 2.03
CA SER A 330 -34.32 0.43 1.22
C SER A 330 -34.37 1.75 2.00
N ALA A 331 -35.04 1.81 3.17
CA ALA A 331 -35.06 2.99 4.03
C ALA A 331 -33.64 3.40 4.47
N TRP A 332 -32.72 2.44 4.61
CA TRP A 332 -31.31 2.72 4.90
C TRP A 332 -30.65 3.53 3.78
N SER A 333 -30.82 3.07 2.54
CA SER A 333 -30.25 3.74 1.37
C SER A 333 -30.87 5.13 1.11
N LYS A 334 -32.11 5.34 1.56
CA LYS A 334 -32.83 6.62 1.51
C LYS A 334 -32.52 7.54 2.69
N ASN A 335 -31.66 7.11 3.60
CA ASN A 335 -31.22 7.88 4.77
C ASN A 335 -32.35 8.26 5.74
N PHE A 336 -33.32 7.36 5.92
CA PHE A 336 -34.40 7.54 6.90
C PHE A 336 -33.90 7.25 8.32
N THR A 337 -34.49 7.91 9.32
CA THR A 337 -34.15 7.68 10.74
C THR A 337 -34.95 6.53 11.34
N SER A 338 -36.20 6.36 10.90
CA SER A 338 -37.09 5.27 11.34
C SER A 338 -37.96 4.81 10.18
N GLN A 339 -38.51 3.60 10.30
CA GLN A 339 -39.42 3.02 9.32
C GLN A 339 -40.41 2.07 10.02
N ASP A 340 -41.67 2.08 9.60
CA ASP A 340 -42.66 1.13 10.10
C ASP A 340 -42.41 -0.27 9.54
N VAL A 341 -42.58 -1.27 10.40
CA VAL A 341 -42.44 -2.69 10.08
C VAL A 341 -43.75 -3.38 10.44
N TYR A 342 -44.13 -4.39 9.68
CA TYR A 342 -45.23 -5.25 10.08
C TYR A 342 -44.77 -6.70 10.21
N TRP A 343 -45.49 -7.46 11.03
CA TRP A 343 -45.34 -8.90 11.15
C TRP A 343 -46.68 -9.59 10.93
N VAL A 344 -46.62 -10.83 10.44
CA VAL A 344 -47.76 -11.71 10.18
C VAL A 344 -47.40 -13.17 10.42
N GLU A 345 -48.42 -14.00 10.57
CA GLU A 345 -48.26 -15.45 10.67
C GLU A 345 -47.96 -16.09 9.29
N PRO A 346 -47.38 -17.30 9.25
CA PRO A 346 -46.94 -17.93 8.01
C PRO A 346 -48.05 -18.21 6.99
N ASP A 347 -49.25 -18.53 7.46
CA ASP A 347 -50.45 -18.79 6.66
C ASP A 347 -50.93 -17.54 5.89
N GLN A 348 -50.57 -16.35 6.38
CA GLN A 348 -50.85 -15.07 5.73
C GLN A 348 -49.91 -14.75 4.57
N VAL A 349 -48.80 -15.48 4.42
CA VAL A 349 -47.76 -15.23 3.41
C VAL A 349 -47.99 -16.08 2.17
N SER A 350 -48.39 -15.46 1.06
CA SER A 350 -48.69 -16.14 -0.20
C SER A 350 -47.79 -15.67 -1.35
N LYS A 351 -47.49 -16.57 -2.29
CA LYS A 351 -46.83 -16.22 -3.56
C LYS A 351 -47.81 -16.14 -4.74
N THR A 352 -49.08 -16.45 -4.50
CA THR A 352 -50.09 -16.51 -5.56
C THR A 352 -50.72 -15.14 -5.78
N PRO A 353 -50.49 -14.49 -6.94
CA PRO A 353 -51.15 -13.23 -7.28
C PRO A 353 -52.66 -13.36 -7.35
N VAL A 354 -53.33 -12.21 -7.23
CA VAL A 354 -54.71 -12.08 -7.71
C VAL A 354 -54.69 -12.16 -9.24
N SER A 355 -55.76 -12.70 -9.84
CA SER A 355 -55.83 -12.89 -11.30
C SER A 355 -55.49 -11.59 -12.05
N GLY A 356 -54.46 -11.63 -12.90
CA GLY A 356 -53.99 -10.50 -13.70
C GLY A 356 -52.78 -9.73 -13.14
N GLU A 357 -52.34 -10.00 -11.91
CA GLU A 357 -51.15 -9.36 -11.32
C GLU A 357 -49.89 -10.23 -11.44
N PHE A 358 -48.73 -9.59 -11.57
CA PHE A 358 -47.42 -10.26 -11.57
C PHE A 358 -46.71 -10.02 -10.24
N VAL A 359 -46.25 -11.10 -9.59
CA VAL A 359 -45.43 -11.03 -8.37
C VAL A 359 -43.96 -11.15 -8.77
N PRO A 360 -43.14 -10.10 -8.54
CA PRO A 360 -41.70 -10.16 -8.80
C PRO A 360 -41.00 -11.25 -7.97
N LYS A 361 -39.86 -11.71 -8.47
CA LYS A 361 -39.00 -12.66 -7.75
C LYS A 361 -38.63 -12.10 -6.37
N GLY A 362 -38.78 -12.90 -5.32
CA GLY A 362 -38.49 -12.49 -3.94
C GLY A 362 -39.54 -11.59 -3.26
N ALA A 363 -40.69 -11.32 -3.90
CA ALA A 363 -41.82 -10.64 -3.29
C ALA A 363 -42.89 -11.65 -2.84
N PHE A 364 -43.64 -11.28 -1.80
CA PHE A 364 -44.72 -12.08 -1.21
C PHE A 364 -45.94 -11.20 -0.95
N ILE A 365 -47.12 -11.78 -1.14
CA ILE A 365 -48.42 -11.16 -0.90
C ILE A 365 -48.87 -11.53 0.50
N ILE A 366 -49.20 -10.51 1.28
CA ILE A 366 -49.67 -10.68 2.66
C ILE A 366 -51.18 -10.53 2.69
N ARG A 367 -51.88 -11.56 3.17
CA ARG A 367 -53.35 -11.62 3.27
C ARG A 367 -53.79 -11.49 4.72
N GLY A 368 -54.91 -10.81 4.97
CA GLY A 368 -55.45 -10.62 6.31
C GLY A 368 -54.82 -9.43 7.07
N HIS A 369 -54.93 -9.46 8.39
CA HIS A 369 -54.51 -8.37 9.27
C HIS A 369 -52.99 -8.30 9.43
N ARG A 370 -52.42 -7.08 9.46
CA ARG A 370 -50.99 -6.85 9.68
C ARG A 370 -50.78 -6.23 11.05
N ASN A 371 -49.85 -6.80 11.82
CA ASN A 371 -49.48 -6.26 13.12
C ASN A 371 -48.29 -5.32 12.95
N TYR A 372 -48.45 -4.05 13.32
CA TYR A 372 -47.45 -3.01 13.04
C TYR A 372 -46.57 -2.70 14.25
N ILE A 373 -45.26 -2.68 14.00
CA ILE A 373 -44.23 -2.10 14.87
C ILE A 373 -43.91 -0.71 14.30
N ARG A 374 -44.35 0.34 15.01
CA ARG A 374 -44.26 1.73 14.55
C ARG A 374 -42.91 2.35 14.90
N GLY A 375 -42.35 3.12 13.98
CA GLY A 375 -41.18 3.95 14.23
C GLY A 375 -39.91 3.17 14.58
N ALA A 376 -39.70 1.99 13.99
CA ALA A 376 -38.49 1.21 14.25
C ALA A 376 -37.25 1.97 13.78
N LYS A 377 -36.28 2.15 14.68
CA LYS A 377 -35.08 2.95 14.43
C LYS A 377 -34.16 2.24 13.44
N LEU A 378 -33.58 3.00 12.50
CA LEU A 378 -32.54 2.49 11.62
C LEU A 378 -31.17 2.59 12.29
N GLU A 379 -30.85 1.58 13.08
CA GLU A 379 -29.57 1.45 13.76
C GLU A 379 -29.22 -0.04 13.87
N ILE A 380 -27.97 -0.39 13.53
CA ILE A 380 -27.47 -1.77 13.61
C ILE A 380 -26.10 -1.76 14.27
N SER A 381 -25.89 -2.74 15.12
CA SER A 381 -24.60 -3.05 15.71
C SER A 381 -23.98 -4.28 15.04
N ILE A 382 -22.68 -4.21 14.77
CA ILE A 382 -21.88 -5.32 14.23
C ILE A 382 -20.82 -5.71 15.24
N GLY A 383 -20.66 -6.99 15.49
CA GLY A 383 -19.58 -7.49 16.32
C GLY A 383 -19.39 -8.99 16.21
N ILE A 384 -18.46 -9.51 17.01
CA ILE A 384 -18.15 -10.93 17.08
C ILE A 384 -18.87 -11.52 18.29
N VAL A 385 -19.69 -12.54 18.05
CA VAL A 385 -20.44 -13.29 19.08
C VAL A 385 -20.00 -14.74 19.09
N GLU A 386 -20.12 -15.39 20.24
CA GLU A 386 -19.95 -16.83 20.35
C GLU A 386 -21.31 -17.50 20.22
N TYR A 387 -21.51 -18.25 19.13
CA TYR A 387 -22.78 -18.92 18.84
C TYR A 387 -22.53 -20.26 18.13
N ASP A 388 -23.25 -21.30 18.56
CA ASP A 388 -22.97 -22.70 18.21
C ASP A 388 -21.52 -23.13 18.50
N GLY A 389 -20.91 -22.61 19.58
CA GLY A 389 -19.54 -22.95 19.99
C GLY A 389 -18.42 -22.36 19.13
N GLU A 390 -18.73 -21.43 18.22
CA GLU A 390 -17.75 -20.74 17.37
C GLU A 390 -17.94 -19.22 17.43
N LYS A 391 -16.83 -18.47 17.28
CA LYS A 391 -16.86 -17.01 17.11
C LYS A 391 -17.34 -16.65 15.70
N ARG A 392 -18.45 -15.94 15.59
CA ARG A 392 -19.10 -15.55 14.33
C ARG A 392 -19.37 -14.05 14.28
N ILE A 393 -19.40 -13.50 13.07
CA ILE A 393 -19.83 -12.10 12.87
C ILE A 393 -21.36 -12.04 12.82
N MET A 394 -21.92 -11.16 13.63
CA MET A 394 -23.35 -10.91 13.69
C MET A 394 -23.59 -9.41 13.45
N ALA A 395 -24.69 -9.11 12.75
CA ALA A 395 -25.18 -7.75 12.61
C ALA A 395 -26.65 -7.73 13.03
N GLY A 396 -26.96 -7.00 14.09
CA GLY A 396 -28.29 -7.00 14.69
C GLY A 396 -28.59 -5.70 15.44
N PRO A 397 -29.78 -5.60 16.05
CA PRO A 397 -30.15 -4.51 16.93
C PRO A 397 -29.12 -4.29 18.04
N THR A 398 -28.97 -3.04 18.48
CA THR A 398 -27.95 -2.67 19.47
C THR A 398 -28.16 -3.37 20.81
N ASP A 399 -29.41 -3.55 21.23
CA ASP A 399 -29.73 -4.17 22.53
C ASP A 399 -29.42 -5.68 22.52
N ALA A 400 -29.80 -6.39 21.45
CA ALA A 400 -29.40 -7.77 21.22
C ALA A 400 -27.87 -7.93 21.20
N MET A 401 -27.16 -7.04 20.48
CA MET A 401 -25.71 -7.13 20.35
C MET A 401 -24.98 -6.99 21.69
N LYS A 402 -25.43 -6.07 22.54
CA LYS A 402 -24.89 -5.86 23.89
C LYS A 402 -25.04 -7.08 24.79
N HIS A 403 -26.09 -7.87 24.60
CA HIS A 403 -26.30 -9.10 25.37
C HIS A 403 -25.26 -10.18 25.03
N HIS A 404 -24.83 -10.23 23.76
CA HIS A 404 -23.94 -11.29 23.27
C HIS A 404 -22.46 -10.92 23.25
N THR A 405 -22.11 -9.63 23.20
CA THR A 405 -20.69 -9.21 23.18
C THR A 405 -20.49 -7.78 23.66
N ASN A 406 -19.32 -7.54 24.27
CA ASN A 406 -18.86 -6.20 24.63
C ASN A 406 -18.04 -5.53 23.50
N LYS A 407 -17.67 -6.29 22.45
CA LYS A 407 -16.87 -5.79 21.32
C LYS A 407 -17.74 -5.67 20.08
N PHE A 408 -18.47 -4.57 19.99
CA PHE A 408 -19.29 -4.24 18.84
C PHE A 408 -19.14 -2.77 18.46
N VAL A 409 -19.59 -2.45 17.24
CA VAL A 409 -19.66 -1.09 16.72
C VAL A 409 -21.05 -0.83 16.16
N THR A 410 -21.60 0.33 16.46
CA THR A 410 -22.94 0.71 16.04
C THR A 410 -22.86 1.67 14.86
N ILE A 411 -23.71 1.44 13.87
CA ILE A 411 -23.81 2.24 12.66
C ILE A 411 -25.25 2.68 12.41
N LYS A 412 -25.38 3.79 11.69
CA LYS A 412 -26.65 4.37 11.22
C LYS A 412 -26.54 4.77 9.74
N PRO A 413 -27.66 5.02 9.05
CA PRO A 413 -27.65 5.63 7.73
C PRO A 413 -26.82 6.92 7.72
N GLY A 414 -26.02 7.11 6.68
CA GLY A 414 -25.04 8.19 6.62
C GLY A 414 -24.42 8.39 5.24
N PHE A 415 -23.26 9.04 5.19
CA PHE A 415 -22.63 9.47 3.94
C PHE A 415 -21.33 8.74 3.59
N THR A 416 -20.74 8.01 4.54
CA THR A 416 -19.50 7.28 4.28
C THR A 416 -19.73 6.01 3.46
N LYS A 417 -18.82 5.74 2.51
CA LYS A 417 -18.86 4.54 1.67
C LYS A 417 -18.67 3.28 2.50
N LYS A 418 -19.40 2.22 2.13
CA LYS A 418 -19.43 0.92 2.80
C LYS A 418 -18.04 0.29 2.93
N GLU A 419 -17.19 0.40 1.92
CA GLU A 419 -15.84 -0.19 1.93
C GLU A 419 -14.92 0.49 2.95
N LYS A 420 -15.08 1.80 3.15
CA LYS A 420 -14.30 2.55 4.15
C LYS A 420 -14.75 2.17 5.55
N ILE A 421 -16.07 2.18 5.81
CA ILE A 421 -16.62 1.75 7.10
C ILE A 421 -16.24 0.30 7.40
N ALA A 422 -16.32 -0.62 6.43
CA ALA A 422 -15.93 -2.00 6.65
C ALA A 422 -14.47 -2.17 7.09
N LYS A 423 -13.54 -1.37 6.54
CA LYS A 423 -12.13 -1.35 7.00
C LYS A 423 -12.00 -0.81 8.43
N ASP A 424 -12.73 0.26 8.75
CA ASP A 424 -12.72 0.87 10.08
C ASP A 424 -13.39 -0.03 11.14
N ILE A 425 -14.41 -0.80 10.76
CA ILE A 425 -15.01 -1.83 11.62
C ILE A 425 -13.99 -2.95 11.85
N LEU A 426 -13.38 -3.45 10.76
CA LEU A 426 -12.40 -4.53 10.84
C LEU A 426 -11.25 -4.19 11.79
N SER A 427 -10.74 -2.95 11.75
CA SER A 427 -9.65 -2.54 12.66
C SER A 427 -10.08 -2.42 14.13
N ARG A 428 -11.37 -2.22 14.42
CA ARG A 428 -11.90 -2.07 15.79
C ARG A 428 -12.29 -3.39 16.45
N ILE A 429 -12.80 -4.36 15.69
CA ILE A 429 -13.39 -5.59 16.25
C ILE A 429 -12.56 -6.85 15.98
N ASN A 430 -11.59 -6.83 15.06
CA ASN A 430 -10.90 -8.02 14.57
C ASN A 430 -9.51 -8.26 15.22
N GLU A 431 -9.43 -8.23 16.55
CA GLU A 431 -8.16 -8.42 17.28
C GLU A 431 -7.51 -9.79 16.99
N ASP A 432 -8.32 -10.83 16.82
CA ASP A 432 -7.87 -12.21 16.60
C ASP A 432 -7.68 -12.56 15.10
N ASN A 433 -7.79 -11.59 14.18
CA ASN A 433 -7.74 -11.81 12.71
C ASN A 433 -8.72 -12.90 12.19
N ILE A 434 -9.87 -13.06 12.85
CA ILE A 434 -10.89 -14.06 12.49
C ILE A 434 -11.70 -13.64 11.26
N LEU A 435 -11.81 -12.34 10.99
CA LEU A 435 -12.65 -11.76 9.94
C LEU A 435 -11.84 -11.25 8.75
N SER A 436 -12.40 -11.39 7.56
CA SER A 436 -11.94 -10.71 6.35
C SER A 436 -12.76 -9.44 6.08
N LEU A 437 -12.25 -8.57 5.22
CA LEU A 437 -13.01 -7.38 4.77
C LEU A 437 -14.35 -7.78 4.12
N ASP A 438 -14.35 -8.87 3.35
CA ASP A 438 -15.55 -9.38 2.69
C ASP A 438 -16.62 -9.84 3.69
N ASP A 439 -16.20 -10.50 4.79
CA ASP A 439 -17.11 -10.91 5.87
C ASP A 439 -17.86 -9.71 6.47
N VAL A 440 -17.16 -8.59 6.70
CA VAL A 440 -17.75 -7.36 7.24
C VAL A 440 -18.67 -6.69 6.21
N VAL A 441 -18.22 -6.56 4.96
CA VAL A 441 -19.04 -5.98 3.86
C VAL A 441 -20.34 -6.76 3.68
N ARG A 442 -20.30 -8.08 3.85
CA ARG A 442 -21.44 -8.99 3.67
C ARG A 442 -22.54 -8.82 4.72
N VAL A 443 -22.21 -8.43 5.95
CA VAL A 443 -23.20 -8.22 7.02
C VAL A 443 -23.77 -6.80 7.06
N LEU A 444 -23.11 -5.84 6.41
CA LEU A 444 -23.54 -4.45 6.39
C LEU A 444 -24.83 -4.24 5.55
N PRO A 445 -25.68 -3.26 5.93
CA PRO A 445 -26.82 -2.82 5.14
C PRO A 445 -26.46 -2.34 3.72
N SER A 446 -27.50 -2.18 2.91
CA SER A 446 -27.37 -1.70 1.54
C SER A 446 -27.40 -0.18 1.53
N GLY A 447 -26.25 0.46 1.32
CA GLY A 447 -26.13 1.92 1.27
C GLY A 447 -24.89 2.46 1.96
N LYS A 448 -24.83 3.77 2.11
CA LYS A 448 -23.81 4.48 2.89
C LYS A 448 -24.20 4.44 4.37
N CYS A 449 -23.20 4.51 5.24
CA CYS A 449 -23.41 4.45 6.69
C CYS A 449 -22.33 5.26 7.40
N ASP A 450 -22.64 5.71 8.61
CA ASP A 450 -21.69 6.37 9.51
C ASP A 450 -21.76 5.68 10.89
N PHE A 451 -20.68 5.79 11.66
CA PHE A 451 -20.70 5.36 13.06
C PHE A 451 -21.67 6.24 13.87
N VAL A 452 -22.32 5.63 14.86
CA VAL A 452 -23.24 6.35 15.75
C VAL A 452 -22.51 7.33 16.64
#